data_AF-A0A520AFL2-F1
#
_entry.id   AF-A0A520AFL2-F1
#
_cell.length_a   1.000
_cell.length_b   1.000
_cell.length_c   1.000
_cell.angle_alpha   90.00
_cell.angle_beta   90.00
_cell.angle_gamma   90.00
#
_symmetry.space_group_name_H-M   'P 1'
#
loop_
_entity.id
_entity.type
_entity.pdbx_description
1 polymer ?
#
loop_
_entity_poly.entity_id
_entity_poly.type
_entity_poly.pdbx_seq_one_letter_code
_entity_poly.pdbx_strand_id
1 'polypeptide(L)'
;KYYADPAKGNKELAVFAQEGFTEDHEGISIYKTTDTTGYILVSDQSANQFKVYSREGVKNANDHALISTIKTSTNQSDGSDIYSKPLNDDFKHGIFVAMSDNKTFQFYRWEDLAGKKLKVN
;
A
#
# COMPACT_ATOMS: atom_id res chain seq x y z
N LYS A 1 3.91 -13.76 0.61
CA LYS A 1 3.71 -13.49 2.05
C LYS A 1 4.39 -14.59 2.87
N TYR A 2 5.20 -14.19 3.85
CA TYR A 2 5.93 -15.08 4.74
C TYR A 2 5.74 -14.63 6.19
N TYR A 3 6.19 -15.42 7.16
CA TYR A 3 6.33 -14.94 8.52
C TYR A 3 7.49 -13.94 8.61
N ALA A 4 7.30 -12.86 9.37
CA ALA A 4 8.37 -11.92 9.68
C ALA A 4 9.30 -12.44 10.80
N ASP A 5 8.82 -13.40 11.60
CA ASP A 5 9.60 -14.08 12.63
C ASP A 5 10.59 -15.06 11.98
N PRO A 6 11.92 -14.85 12.13
CA PRO A 6 12.93 -15.68 11.48
C PRO A 6 12.90 -17.14 11.95
N ALA A 7 12.40 -17.42 13.17
CA ALA A 7 12.32 -18.79 13.68
C ALA A 7 11.28 -19.65 12.93
N LYS A 8 10.38 -19.03 12.16
CA LYS A 8 9.32 -19.75 11.41
C LYS A 8 9.74 -20.19 10.01
N GLY A 9 10.99 -19.94 9.62
CA GLY A 9 11.56 -20.40 8.35
C GLY A 9 10.95 -19.71 7.12
N ASN A 10 11.06 -20.37 5.97
CA ASN A 10 10.76 -19.81 4.64
C ASN A 10 9.45 -20.33 4.03
N LYS A 11 8.56 -20.92 4.82
CA LYS A 11 7.28 -21.41 4.31
C LYS A 11 6.45 -20.26 3.76
N GLU A 12 6.11 -20.33 2.48
CA GLU A 12 5.19 -19.40 1.85
C GLU A 12 3.77 -19.57 2.42
N LEU A 13 3.15 -18.45 2.80
CA LEU A 13 1.81 -18.42 3.39
C LEU A 13 0.73 -18.02 2.39
N ALA A 14 1.09 -17.15 1.44
CA ALA A 14 0.18 -16.64 0.43
C ALA A 14 0.98 -16.00 -0.71
N VAL A 15 0.46 -16.10 -1.93
CA VAL A 15 0.83 -15.27 -3.07
C VAL A 15 -0.44 -14.58 -3.55
N PHE A 16 -0.41 -13.25 -3.58
CA PHE A 16 -1.50 -12.42 -4.08
C PHE A 16 -0.90 -11.39 -5.04
N ALA A 17 -1.75 -10.51 -5.59
CA ALA A 17 -1.33 -9.49 -6.54
C ALA A 17 -0.77 -10.05 -7.88
N GLN A 18 -1.04 -11.31 -8.22
CA GLN A 18 -0.44 -11.96 -9.41
C GLN A 18 -0.88 -11.37 -10.77
N GLU A 19 -1.88 -10.49 -10.80
CA GLU A 19 -2.48 -9.99 -12.04
C GLU A 19 -2.73 -8.47 -12.03
N GLY A 20 -2.78 -7.93 -13.25
CA GLY A 20 -3.17 -6.56 -13.54
C GLY A 20 -2.10 -5.50 -13.28
N PHE A 21 -0.85 -5.91 -13.02
CA PHE A 21 0.32 -5.03 -13.04
C PHE A 21 0.81 -4.91 -14.48
N THR A 22 1.37 -3.76 -14.83
CA THR A 22 1.87 -3.50 -16.18
C THR A 22 3.18 -4.23 -16.42
N GLU A 23 4.08 -4.16 -15.44
CA GLU A 23 5.40 -4.79 -15.46
C GLU A 23 5.72 -5.31 -14.06
N ASP A 24 6.42 -4.51 -13.25
CA ASP A 24 7.00 -4.95 -12.00
C ASP A 24 6.15 -4.62 -10.76
N HIS A 25 6.34 -5.45 -9.73
CA HIS A 25 5.84 -5.24 -8.38
C HIS A 25 6.95 -4.59 -7.56
N GLU A 26 6.87 -3.29 -7.36
CA GLU A 26 7.90 -2.56 -6.63
C GLU A 26 7.49 -2.31 -5.17
N GLY A 27 7.71 -1.10 -4.64
CA GLY A 27 7.55 -0.77 -3.24
C GLY A 27 6.20 -1.18 -2.63
N ILE A 28 6.27 -1.70 -1.41
CA ILE A 28 5.12 -2.14 -0.62
C ILE A 28 5.01 -1.28 0.64
N SER A 29 3.83 -0.71 0.87
CA SER A 29 3.50 0.10 2.05
C SER A 29 2.29 -0.49 2.79
N ILE A 30 2.19 -0.23 4.11
CA ILE A 30 1.06 -0.72 4.93
C ILE A 30 0.36 0.43 5.66
N TYR A 31 -0.85 0.78 5.23
CA TYR A 31 -1.72 1.69 5.98
C TYR A 31 -2.46 0.91 7.07
N LYS A 32 -2.38 1.37 8.32
CA LYS A 32 -3.04 0.72 9.46
C LYS A 32 -4.25 1.54 9.88
N THR A 33 -5.44 0.96 9.79
CA THR A 33 -6.65 1.57 10.39
C THR A 33 -6.81 1.15 11.85
N THR A 34 -6.31 -0.03 12.19
CA THR A 34 -6.16 -0.53 13.56
C THR A 34 -4.89 -1.39 13.66
N ASP A 35 -4.65 -2.02 14.79
CA ASP A 35 -3.54 -2.97 14.96
C ASP A 35 -3.62 -4.15 13.98
N THR A 36 -4.82 -4.58 13.59
CA THR A 36 -5.04 -5.77 12.77
C THR A 36 -5.64 -5.50 11.38
N THR A 37 -6.26 -4.33 11.18
CA THR A 37 -6.93 -3.98 9.91
C THR A 37 -6.18 -2.90 9.13
N GLY A 38 -6.49 -2.79 7.83
CA GLY A 38 -5.98 -1.72 6.98
C GLY A 38 -5.69 -2.20 5.57
N TYR A 39 -4.65 -1.64 4.97
CA TYR A 39 -4.38 -1.80 3.54
C TYR A 39 -2.92 -2.09 3.26
N ILE A 40 -2.68 -2.94 2.28
CA ILE A 40 -1.37 -3.16 1.67
C ILE A 40 -1.40 -2.44 0.33
N LEU A 41 -0.48 -1.50 0.13
CA LEU A 41 -0.31 -0.78 -1.12
C LEU A 41 0.91 -1.37 -1.84
N VAL A 42 0.75 -1.69 -3.12
CA VAL A 42 1.83 -2.21 -3.97
C VAL A 42 1.94 -1.31 -5.20
N SER A 43 3.15 -0.84 -5.49
CA SER A 43 3.40 -0.01 -6.66
C SER A 43 3.25 -0.81 -7.96
N ASP A 44 2.50 -0.24 -8.91
CA ASP A 44 2.44 -0.66 -10.32
C ASP A 44 3.17 0.42 -11.12
N GLN A 45 4.50 0.30 -11.10
CA GLN A 45 5.46 1.35 -11.40
C GLN A 45 5.19 2.03 -12.74
N SER A 46 5.09 1.21 -13.79
CA SER A 46 4.92 1.69 -15.17
C SER A 46 3.53 2.28 -15.46
N ALA A 47 2.56 2.07 -14.56
CA ALA A 47 1.23 2.66 -14.64
C ALA A 47 1.02 3.87 -13.72
N ASN A 48 2.05 4.31 -12.97
CA ASN A 48 1.98 5.46 -12.06
C ASN A 48 0.82 5.36 -11.04
N GLN A 49 0.57 4.14 -10.56
CA GLN A 49 -0.54 3.84 -9.67
C GLN A 49 -0.15 2.84 -8.58
N PHE A 50 -0.93 2.81 -7.51
CA PHE A 50 -0.79 1.85 -6.43
C PHE A 50 -2.03 0.98 -6.35
N LYS A 51 -1.84 -0.33 -6.32
CA LYS A 51 -2.90 -1.29 -6.06
C LYS A 51 -3.05 -1.49 -4.57
N VAL A 52 -4.30 -1.48 -4.10
CA VAL A 52 -4.65 -1.50 -2.69
C VAL A 52 -5.35 -2.81 -2.36
N TYR A 53 -4.75 -3.59 -1.47
CA TYR A 53 -5.24 -4.90 -1.05
C TYR A 53 -5.67 -4.87 0.42
N SER A 54 -6.56 -5.78 0.81
CA SER A 54 -6.92 -5.97 2.22
C SER A 54 -5.72 -6.44 3.04
N ARG A 55 -5.51 -5.86 4.23
CA ARG A 55 -4.44 -6.31 5.14
C ARG A 55 -4.88 -7.50 5.98
N GLU A 56 -6.10 -7.46 6.50
CA GLU A 56 -6.70 -8.48 7.35
C GLU A 56 -7.12 -9.76 6.59
N GLY A 57 -7.21 -9.67 5.26
CA GLY A 57 -7.74 -10.72 4.40
C GLY A 57 -9.27 -10.79 4.40
N VAL A 58 -9.85 -11.49 3.42
CA VAL A 58 -11.32 -11.57 3.24
C VAL A 58 -11.88 -12.88 3.80
N LYS A 59 -11.51 -14.03 3.20
CA LYS A 59 -11.95 -15.34 3.70
C LYS A 59 -11.13 -15.82 4.88
N ASN A 60 -9.85 -15.46 4.90
CA ASN A 60 -8.89 -15.77 5.96
C ASN A 60 -7.72 -14.78 5.88
N ALA A 61 -6.81 -14.84 6.86
CA ALA A 61 -5.69 -13.91 6.99
C ALA A 61 -4.71 -13.88 5.80
N ASN A 62 -4.77 -14.87 4.89
CA ASN A 62 -3.90 -15.00 3.72
C ASN A 62 -4.61 -14.65 2.40
N ASP A 63 -5.89 -14.27 2.44
CA ASP A 63 -6.71 -13.94 1.27
C ASP A 63 -6.78 -12.42 1.05
N HIS A 64 -5.71 -11.87 0.47
CA HIS A 64 -5.53 -10.42 0.25
C HIS A 64 -6.17 -9.98 -1.07
N ALA A 65 -7.47 -9.67 -1.04
CA ALA A 65 -8.22 -9.24 -2.23
C ALA A 65 -7.88 -7.79 -2.62
N LEU A 66 -7.85 -7.51 -3.94
CA LEU A 66 -7.75 -6.15 -4.48
C LEU A 66 -9.03 -5.37 -4.18
N ILE A 67 -8.89 -4.21 -3.55
CA ILE A 67 -9.99 -3.31 -3.17
C ILE A 67 -10.07 -2.12 -4.14
N SER A 68 -8.92 -1.55 -4.49
CA SER A 68 -8.85 -0.38 -5.36
C SER A 68 -7.51 -0.20 -6.04
N THR A 69 -7.50 0.71 -7.01
CA THR A 69 -6.30 1.23 -7.64
C THR A 69 -6.31 2.75 -7.50
N ILE A 70 -5.21 3.31 -7.02
CA ILE A 70 -5.04 4.72 -6.75
C ILE A 70 -4.03 5.27 -7.74
N LYS A 71 -4.47 6.18 -8.61
CA LYS A 71 -3.56 6.91 -9.48
C LYS A 71 -2.84 7.98 -8.68
N THR A 72 -1.57 8.16 -8.98
CA THR A 72 -0.72 9.15 -8.33
C THR A 72 -0.05 10.02 -9.39
N SER A 73 0.53 11.14 -8.98
CA SER A 73 1.30 12.00 -9.89
C SER A 73 2.78 11.61 -9.93
N THR A 74 3.17 10.50 -9.32
CA THR A 74 4.54 9.99 -9.42
C THR A 74 4.84 9.54 -10.85
N ASN A 75 6.10 9.52 -11.21
CA ASN A 75 6.58 8.89 -12.44
C ASN A 75 7.48 7.70 -12.11
N GLN A 76 7.11 6.51 -12.56
CA GLN A 76 7.91 5.29 -12.38
C GLN A 76 8.27 5.04 -10.91
N SER A 77 7.27 5.10 -10.02
CA SER A 77 7.49 4.96 -8.58
C SER A 77 7.92 3.54 -8.20
N ASP A 78 9.15 3.42 -7.71
CA ASP A 78 9.64 2.21 -7.04
C ASP A 78 9.25 2.27 -5.55
N GLY A 79 9.96 3.08 -4.77
CA GLY A 79 9.79 3.17 -3.31
C GLY A 79 8.59 4.01 -2.85
N SER A 80 7.93 3.54 -1.79
CA SER A 80 6.91 4.30 -1.05
C SER A 80 6.94 3.96 0.44
N ASP A 81 6.41 4.86 1.27
CA ASP A 81 6.12 4.58 2.68
C ASP A 81 4.87 5.33 3.14
N ILE A 82 4.29 4.89 4.26
CA ILE A 82 3.08 5.46 4.80
C ILE A 82 3.10 5.54 6.33
N TYR A 83 2.80 6.72 6.85
CA TYR A 83 2.49 6.93 8.26
C TYR A 83 0.98 7.12 8.40
N SER A 84 0.32 6.28 9.19
CA SER A 84 -1.15 6.16 9.24
C SER A 84 -1.79 6.86 10.44
N LYS A 85 -1.04 7.67 11.17
CA LYS A 85 -1.55 8.47 12.30
C LYS A 85 -1.53 9.95 11.93
N PRO A 86 -2.31 10.80 12.63
CA PRO A 86 -2.25 12.25 12.42
C PRO A 86 -0.82 12.74 12.62
N LEU A 87 -0.31 13.49 11.64
CA LEU A 87 1.02 14.09 11.70
C LEU A 87 0.92 15.57 12.07
N ASN A 88 -0.01 16.31 11.44
CA ASN A 88 -0.30 17.72 11.69
C ASN A 88 -1.67 18.10 11.08
N ASP A 89 -1.99 19.39 11.02
CA ASP A 89 -3.26 19.89 10.49
C ASP A 89 -3.46 19.66 8.98
N ASP A 90 -2.38 19.44 8.23
CA ASP A 90 -2.44 19.12 6.80
C ASP A 90 -2.63 17.61 6.56
N PHE A 91 -2.04 16.77 7.41
CA PHE A 91 -2.03 15.31 7.30
C PHE A 91 -2.75 14.67 8.49
N LYS A 92 -4.07 14.86 8.53
CA LYS A 92 -4.91 14.45 9.67
C LYS A 92 -5.09 12.95 9.77
N HIS A 93 -5.08 12.25 8.64
CA HIS A 93 -5.25 10.80 8.60
C HIS A 93 -3.99 10.05 8.15
N GLY A 94 -2.84 10.72 8.28
CA GLY A 94 -1.56 10.21 7.85
C GLY A 94 -1.08 10.79 6.51
N ILE A 95 0.14 10.40 6.17
CA ILE A 95 0.85 10.82 4.97
C ILE A 95 1.34 9.59 4.21
N PHE A 96 1.04 9.55 2.92
CA PHE A 96 1.65 8.63 1.97
C PHE A 96 2.72 9.37 1.18
N VAL A 97 3.91 8.78 1.09
CA VAL A 97 5.04 9.33 0.35
C VAL A 97 5.46 8.32 -0.70
N ALA A 98 5.58 8.77 -1.94
CA ALA A 98 6.04 7.93 -3.05
C ALA A 98 7.06 8.70 -3.89
N MET A 99 8.09 8.00 -4.35
CA MET A 99 9.15 8.61 -5.15
C MET A 99 8.78 8.68 -6.64
N SER A 100 9.48 9.54 -7.36
CA SER A 100 9.55 9.50 -8.82
C SER A 100 11.00 9.27 -9.28
N ASP A 101 11.18 8.72 -10.47
CA ASP A 101 12.49 8.46 -11.10
C ASP A 101 13.39 9.69 -11.24
N ASN A 102 12.80 10.89 -11.23
CA ASN A 102 13.51 12.18 -11.21
C ASN A 102 14.02 12.59 -9.81
N LYS A 103 14.01 11.68 -8.83
CA LYS A 103 14.48 11.88 -7.44
C LYS A 103 13.64 12.87 -6.63
N THR A 104 12.40 13.10 -7.02
CA THR A 104 11.42 13.83 -6.20
C THR A 104 10.55 12.88 -5.41
N PHE A 105 9.91 13.41 -4.36
CA PHE A 105 8.95 12.67 -3.53
C PHE A 105 7.65 13.45 -3.47
N GLN A 106 6.55 12.78 -3.80
CA GLN A 106 5.22 13.34 -3.73
C GLN A 106 4.58 12.96 -2.40
N PHE A 107 3.97 13.93 -1.75
CA PHE A 107 3.26 13.75 -0.49
C PHE A 107 1.77 13.79 -0.75
N TYR A 108 1.07 12.82 -0.19
CA TYR A 108 -0.37 12.68 -0.33
C TYR A 108 -1.00 12.58 1.05
N ARG A 109 -2.07 13.34 1.25
CA ARG A 109 -2.96 13.13 2.39
C ARG A 109 -3.71 11.82 2.18
N TRP A 110 -3.75 10.98 3.20
CA TRP A 110 -4.39 9.68 3.06
C TRP A 110 -5.88 9.81 2.70
N GLU A 111 -6.59 10.75 3.29
CA GLU A 111 -8.02 10.98 3.05
C GLU A 111 -8.34 11.28 1.59
N ASP A 112 -7.43 11.94 0.85
CA ASP A 112 -7.61 12.21 -0.57
C ASP A 112 -7.46 10.93 -1.40
N LEU A 113 -6.50 10.08 -1.05
CA LEU A 113 -6.25 8.80 -1.71
C LEU A 113 -7.33 7.77 -1.37
N ALA A 114 -7.78 7.76 -0.12
CA ALA A 114 -8.80 6.85 0.39
C ALA A 114 -10.16 7.07 -0.28
N GLY A 115 -10.50 8.34 -0.52
CA GLY A 115 -11.76 8.75 -1.10
C GLY A 115 -12.94 8.11 -0.38
N LYS A 116 -13.87 7.52 -1.14
CA LYS A 116 -15.06 6.83 -0.60
C LYS A 116 -14.89 5.32 -0.46
N LYS A 117 -13.77 4.76 -0.93
CA LYS A 117 -13.58 3.31 -1.06
C LYS A 117 -12.78 2.71 0.09
N LEU A 118 -11.92 3.52 0.72
CA LEU A 118 -11.05 3.10 1.80
C LEU A 118 -11.40 3.87 3.07
N LYS A 119 -11.10 3.27 4.21
CA LYS A 119 -11.28 3.87 5.53
C LYS A 119 -10.07 4.76 5.87
N VAL A 120 -10.35 5.79 6.64
CA VAL A 120 -9.34 6.58 7.35
C VAL A 120 -9.21 6.07 8.79
N ASN A 121 -8.10 6.38 9.45
CA ASN A 121 -7.85 6.09 10.87
C ASN A 121 -8.54 7.10 11.81
#